data_AF-K1QUG8-F1
#
_entry.id   AF-K1QUG8-F1
#
_cell.length_a   1.000
_cell.length_b   1.000
_cell.length_c   1.000
_cell.angle_alpha   90.00
_cell.angle_beta   90.00
_cell.angle_gamma   90.00
#
_symmetry.space_group_name_H-M   'P 1'
#
loop_
_entity.id
_entity.type
_entity.pdbx_description
1 polymer ?
#
loop_
_entity_poly.entity_id
_entity_poly.type
_entity_poly.pdbx_seq_one_letter_code
_entity_poly.pdbx_strand_id
1 'polypeptide(L)'
;MDKGQGDYVEKLEKERPVEAVQKGFSFLRERMLTDQSLLGYLSECSALPDEIKQGMREGQDFVSSGRAIKAILRHGPEECRKLIDFIRGSQLHADFKEHLSTVDVDSEKFNLSIETVYDHRTTLYQEMEPSLMADILLEKLVLNIDEHDTVERAVTRKEKCEALLLLVQTHKDNIQKFKLALKKCGCSSVLDEMKEKMPEIPGMFPSAMVLSIEIFSSKIDLKEKQQEIVKFLNSDSTLRSRISRFLHMRVDKAESPLVLHLTSLTEKASQRLLSDNDHVIQKLIKMLLDMMNITISLYEESKSLEIHVTITESTSDSNKQGLHF
;
A
#
# COMPACT_ATOMS: atom_id res chain seq x y z
N MET A 1 -3.69 -26.76 23.72
CA MET A 1 -3.36 -26.83 22.28
C MET A 1 -4.37 -27.74 21.61
N ASP A 2 -5.08 -27.23 20.61
CA ASP A 2 -6.08 -27.99 19.88
C ASP A 2 -5.36 -29.03 18.99
N LYS A 3 -5.83 -30.28 18.96
CA LYS A 3 -5.13 -31.40 18.29
C LYS A 3 -4.87 -31.13 16.80
N GLY A 4 -5.71 -30.31 16.15
CA GLY A 4 -5.56 -29.96 14.73
C GLY A 4 -4.45 -28.95 14.42
N GLN A 5 -4.02 -28.11 15.37
CA GLN A 5 -2.94 -27.14 15.15
C GLN A 5 -1.55 -27.79 15.27
N GLY A 6 -1.41 -28.78 16.18
CA GLY A 6 -0.16 -29.52 16.36
C GLY A 6 0.26 -30.31 15.11
N ASP A 7 -0.71 -30.95 14.44
CA ASP A 7 -0.49 -31.70 13.19
C ASP A 7 -0.09 -30.79 12.02
N TYR A 8 -0.64 -29.56 11.96
CA TYR A 8 -0.31 -28.61 10.89
C TYR A 8 1.16 -28.18 10.93
N VAL A 9 1.68 -27.81 12.10
CA VAL A 9 3.08 -27.35 12.22
C VAL A 9 4.05 -28.48 11.93
N GLU A 10 3.80 -29.68 12.45
CA GLU A 10 4.67 -30.83 12.16
C GLU A 10 4.69 -31.19 10.68
N LYS A 11 3.54 -31.07 10.00
CA LYS A 11 3.45 -31.24 8.55
C LYS A 11 4.21 -30.14 7.80
N LEU A 12 4.04 -28.89 8.19
CA LEU A 12 4.72 -27.73 7.60
C LEU A 12 6.25 -27.89 7.70
N GLU A 13 6.76 -28.23 8.87
CA GLU A 13 8.19 -28.42 9.10
C GLU A 13 8.79 -29.59 8.30
N LYS A 14 8.04 -30.70 8.16
CA LYS A 14 8.51 -31.89 7.43
C LYS A 14 8.45 -31.70 5.92
N GLU A 15 7.32 -31.19 5.42
CA GLU A 15 7.04 -31.12 3.98
C GLU A 15 7.52 -29.82 3.33
N ARG A 16 7.54 -28.71 4.08
CA ARG A 16 7.82 -27.35 3.57
C ARG A 16 8.75 -26.59 4.52
N PRO A 17 9.98 -27.10 4.76
CA PRO A 17 10.90 -26.53 5.75
C PRO A 17 11.29 -25.07 5.46
N VAL A 18 11.40 -24.68 4.18
CA VAL A 18 11.66 -23.29 3.79
C VAL A 18 10.57 -22.35 4.30
N GLU A 19 9.30 -22.75 4.17
CA GLU A 19 8.18 -21.93 4.63
C GLU A 19 8.05 -21.90 6.14
N ALA A 20 8.40 -22.99 6.83
CA ALA A 20 8.46 -23.00 8.29
C ALA A 20 9.49 -21.98 8.80
N VAL A 21 10.71 -22.00 8.25
CA VAL A 21 11.75 -21.03 8.61
C VAL A 21 11.36 -19.60 8.22
N GLN A 22 10.78 -19.41 7.03
CA GLN A 22 10.35 -18.09 6.56
C GLN A 22 9.22 -17.52 7.42
N LYS A 23 8.24 -18.33 7.82
CA LYS A 23 7.16 -17.92 8.73
C LYS A 23 7.63 -17.57 10.13
N GLY A 24 8.75 -18.15 10.57
CA GLY A 24 9.36 -17.85 11.86
C GLY A 24 10.51 -16.85 11.78
N PHE A 25 10.61 -16.06 10.71
CA PHE A 25 11.75 -15.19 10.44
C PHE A 25 12.02 -14.20 11.59
N SER A 26 11.02 -13.43 12.02
CA SER A 26 11.17 -12.46 13.12
C SER A 26 11.44 -13.16 14.45
N PHE A 27 10.76 -14.29 14.73
CA PHE A 27 11.05 -15.10 15.92
C PHE A 27 12.52 -15.50 15.99
N LEU A 28 13.04 -16.11 14.92
CA LEU A 28 14.43 -16.57 14.88
C LEU A 28 15.39 -15.40 15.00
N ARG A 29 15.08 -14.28 14.32
CA ARG A 29 15.91 -13.08 14.33
C ARG A 29 16.02 -12.47 15.74
N GLU A 30 14.92 -12.44 16.48
CA GLU A 30 14.88 -11.97 17.87
C GLU A 30 15.60 -12.94 18.82
N ARG A 31 15.38 -14.25 18.66
CA ARG A 31 15.99 -15.26 19.52
C ARG A 31 17.49 -15.37 19.33
N MET A 32 18.04 -15.07 18.16
CA MET A 32 19.50 -15.00 17.96
C MET A 32 20.20 -13.97 18.84
N LEU A 33 19.49 -12.94 19.30
CA LEU A 33 20.04 -11.91 20.19
C LEU A 33 20.13 -12.36 21.65
N THR A 34 19.39 -13.41 22.02
CA THR A 34 19.19 -13.81 23.42
C THR A 34 19.58 -15.26 23.69
N ASP A 35 19.51 -16.14 22.69
CA ASP A 35 19.81 -17.56 22.80
C ASP A 35 21.20 -17.89 22.23
N GLN A 36 22.15 -18.14 23.14
CA GLN A 36 23.53 -18.47 22.79
C GLN A 36 23.67 -19.84 22.09
N SER A 37 22.73 -20.76 22.29
CA SER A 37 22.78 -22.07 21.64
C SER A 37 22.46 -21.95 20.15
N LEU A 38 21.46 -21.14 19.80
CA LEU A 38 21.12 -20.84 18.41
C LEU A 38 22.26 -20.07 17.72
N LEU A 39 22.84 -19.09 18.41
CA LEU A 39 23.99 -18.35 17.89
C LEU A 39 25.21 -19.27 17.65
N GLY A 40 25.48 -20.18 18.60
CA GLY A 40 26.54 -21.17 18.49
C GLY A 40 26.34 -22.09 17.28
N TYR A 41 25.13 -22.65 17.13
CA TYR A 41 24.77 -23.47 15.98
C TYR A 41 24.98 -22.73 14.65
N LEU A 42 24.50 -21.49 14.53
CA LEU A 42 24.64 -20.71 13.30
C LEU A 42 26.10 -20.31 13.04
N SER A 43 26.89 -20.05 14.07
CA SER A 43 28.32 -19.73 13.94
C SER A 43 29.12 -20.89 13.34
N GLU A 44 28.70 -22.13 13.59
CA GLU A 44 29.29 -23.36 13.05
C GLU A 44 28.65 -23.82 11.73
N CYS A 45 27.56 -23.18 11.30
CA CYS A 45 26.83 -23.58 10.11
C CYS A 45 27.67 -23.38 8.83
N SER A 46 27.94 -24.48 8.11
CA SER A 46 28.73 -24.44 6.87
C SER A 46 28.07 -23.66 5.74
N ALA A 47 26.75 -23.49 5.79
CA ALA A 47 25.99 -22.74 4.79
C ALA A 47 26.12 -21.21 4.97
N LEU A 48 26.67 -20.73 6.09
CA LEU A 48 26.84 -19.29 6.29
C LEU A 48 28.23 -18.82 5.82
N PRO A 49 28.30 -17.77 4.98
CA PRO A 49 29.54 -17.08 4.65
C PRO A 49 30.26 -16.56 5.90
N ASP A 50 31.59 -16.51 5.85
CA ASP A 50 32.41 -16.07 6.97
C ASP A 50 32.13 -14.61 7.36
N GLU A 51 31.74 -13.76 6.40
CA GLU A 51 31.37 -12.37 6.67
C GLU A 51 30.09 -12.28 7.53
N ILE A 52 29.13 -13.16 7.30
CA ILE A 52 27.89 -13.22 8.10
C ILE A 52 28.21 -13.75 9.49
N LYS A 53 29.03 -14.81 9.59
CA LYS A 53 29.49 -15.36 10.88
C LYS A 53 30.25 -14.32 11.70
N GLN A 54 31.10 -13.55 11.05
CA GLN A 54 31.86 -12.48 11.71
C GLN A 54 30.92 -11.39 12.22
N GLY A 55 29.96 -10.94 11.40
CA GLY A 55 28.94 -9.98 11.81
C GLY A 55 28.16 -10.44 13.05
N MET A 56 27.76 -11.71 13.10
CA MET A 56 27.07 -12.29 14.26
C MET A 56 27.92 -12.29 15.55
N ARG A 57 29.25 -12.45 15.43
CA ARG A 57 30.19 -12.45 16.56
C ARG A 57 30.52 -11.05 17.06
N GLU A 58 30.65 -10.10 16.16
CA GLU A 58 31.07 -8.71 16.47
C GLU A 58 29.90 -7.82 16.88
N GLY A 59 28.71 -8.07 16.34
CA GLY A 59 27.49 -7.32 16.64
C GLY A 59 26.29 -8.24 16.63
N GLN A 60 25.86 -8.68 17.81
CA GLN A 60 24.55 -9.30 18.01
C GLN A 60 23.47 -8.23 17.78
N ASP A 61 23.18 -7.95 16.51
CA ASP A 61 22.17 -7.01 16.09
C ASP A 61 21.13 -7.69 15.17
N PHE A 62 20.00 -7.00 14.99
CA PHE A 62 18.90 -7.47 14.16
C PHE A 62 19.30 -7.65 12.68
N VAL A 63 20.25 -6.86 12.19
CA VAL A 63 20.65 -6.85 10.78
C VAL A 63 21.45 -8.11 10.46
N SER A 64 22.45 -8.42 11.28
CA SER A 64 23.30 -9.60 11.17
C SER A 64 22.51 -10.89 11.40
N SER A 65 21.58 -10.88 12.36
CA SER A 65 20.67 -12.00 12.61
C SER A 65 19.74 -12.26 11.41
N GLY A 66 19.15 -11.19 10.86
CA GLY A 66 18.29 -11.29 9.66
C GLY A 66 19.06 -11.79 8.44
N ARG A 67 20.31 -11.35 8.25
CA ARG A 67 21.18 -11.83 7.16
C ARG A 67 21.48 -13.32 7.27
N ALA A 68 21.77 -13.82 8.47
CA ALA A 68 22.02 -15.24 8.70
C ALA A 68 20.81 -16.11 8.33
N ILE A 69 19.61 -15.73 8.78
CA ILE A 69 18.40 -16.50 8.47
C ILE A 69 18.09 -16.46 6.97
N LYS A 70 18.23 -15.28 6.33
CA LYS A 70 18.07 -15.16 4.87
C LYS A 70 19.09 -16.01 4.09
N ALA A 71 20.32 -16.14 4.59
CA ALA A 71 21.31 -17.04 3.98
C ALA A 71 20.88 -18.52 4.08
N ILE A 72 20.40 -18.98 5.25
CA ILE A 72 19.84 -20.34 5.39
C ILE A 72 18.69 -20.56 4.41
N LEU A 73 17.75 -19.61 4.33
CA LEU A 73 16.61 -19.69 3.42
C LEU A 73 17.03 -19.81 1.94
N ARG A 74 18.10 -19.09 1.52
CA ARG A 74 18.64 -19.18 0.15
C ARG A 74 19.32 -20.50 -0.16
N HIS A 75 19.92 -21.16 0.83
CA HIS A 75 20.48 -22.49 0.65
C HIS A 75 19.40 -23.57 0.45
N GLY A 76 18.16 -23.27 0.84
CA GLY A 76 17.00 -24.07 0.50
C GLY A 76 16.65 -25.13 1.55
N PRO A 77 15.90 -26.17 1.17
CA PRO A 77 15.15 -27.01 2.11
C PRO A 77 16.01 -27.86 3.04
N GLU A 78 17.19 -28.31 2.60
CA GLU A 78 18.08 -29.13 3.43
C GLU A 78 18.65 -28.35 4.62
N GLU A 79 19.15 -27.14 4.38
CA GLU A 79 19.68 -26.29 5.46
C GLU A 79 18.55 -25.79 6.38
N CYS A 80 17.37 -25.49 5.82
CA CYS A 80 16.19 -25.18 6.62
C CYS A 80 15.79 -26.35 7.52
N ARG A 81 15.86 -27.60 7.03
CA ARG A 81 15.53 -28.79 7.81
C ARG A 81 16.53 -28.99 8.96
N LYS A 82 17.83 -28.82 8.72
CA LYS A 82 18.84 -28.88 9.79
C LYS A 82 18.59 -27.85 10.89
N LEU A 83 18.24 -26.62 10.51
CA LEU A 83 17.87 -25.58 11.48
C LEU A 83 16.63 -25.97 12.28
N ILE A 84 15.59 -26.49 11.63
CA ILE A 84 14.38 -26.98 12.32
C ILE A 84 14.70 -28.14 13.26
N ASP A 85 15.54 -29.09 12.84
CA ASP A 85 15.92 -30.24 13.68
C ASP A 85 16.75 -29.79 14.89
N PHE A 86 17.61 -28.79 14.73
CA PHE A 86 18.27 -28.13 15.86
C PHE A 86 17.24 -27.50 16.81
N ILE A 87 16.30 -26.71 16.28
CA ILE A 87 15.26 -26.06 17.09
C ILE A 87 14.44 -27.10 17.86
N ARG A 88 14.04 -28.21 17.22
CA ARG A 88 13.29 -29.31 17.85
C ARG A 88 14.03 -29.96 19.01
N GLY A 89 15.36 -30.04 18.93
CA GLY A 89 16.22 -30.54 20.00
C GLY A 89 16.52 -29.52 21.10
N SER A 90 16.09 -28.27 20.94
CA SER A 90 16.40 -27.15 21.83
C SER A 90 15.21 -26.76 22.72
N GLN A 91 15.47 -25.88 23.69
CA GLN A 91 14.44 -25.21 24.48
C GLN A 91 13.52 -24.29 23.65
N LEU A 92 13.91 -23.92 22.42
CA LEU A 92 13.15 -23.01 21.55
C LEU A 92 11.95 -23.68 20.88
N HIS A 93 11.89 -25.02 20.87
CA HIS A 93 10.90 -25.75 20.08
C HIS A 93 9.44 -25.38 20.43
N ALA A 94 9.12 -25.28 21.73
CA ALA A 94 7.77 -24.96 22.16
C ALA A 94 7.33 -23.57 21.68
N ASP A 95 8.17 -22.55 21.91
CA ASP A 95 7.91 -21.18 21.50
C ASP A 95 7.85 -21.05 19.96
N PHE A 96 8.74 -21.75 19.25
CA PHE A 96 8.73 -21.75 17.79
C PHE A 96 7.44 -22.35 17.23
N LYS A 97 6.99 -23.48 17.80
CA LYS A 97 5.74 -24.13 17.42
C LYS A 97 4.53 -23.26 17.72
N GLU A 98 4.52 -22.57 18.86
CA GLU A 98 3.47 -21.60 19.21
C GLU A 98 3.45 -20.42 18.22
N HIS A 99 4.61 -19.87 17.89
CA HIS A 99 4.75 -18.80 16.91
C HIS A 99 4.19 -19.21 15.54
N LEU A 100 4.56 -20.38 15.04
CA LEU A 100 4.06 -20.90 13.75
C LEU A 100 2.56 -21.23 13.76
N SER A 101 2.00 -21.54 14.93
CA SER A 101 0.58 -21.86 15.09
C SER A 101 -0.31 -20.62 15.21
N THR A 102 0.28 -19.43 15.33
CA THR A 102 -0.47 -18.19 15.54
C THR A 102 -1.27 -17.85 14.28
N VAL A 103 -2.59 -18.06 14.35
CA VAL A 103 -3.53 -17.63 13.33
C VAL A 103 -3.87 -16.18 13.60
N ASP A 104 -3.46 -15.31 12.69
CA ASP A 104 -3.88 -13.91 12.73
C ASP A 104 -5.36 -13.82 12.39
N VAL A 105 -6.19 -13.57 13.40
CA VAL A 105 -7.62 -13.36 13.22
C VAL A 105 -7.84 -11.93 12.75
N ASP A 106 -8.24 -11.76 11.49
CA ASP A 106 -8.73 -10.48 11.00
C ASP A 106 -10.11 -10.20 11.62
N SER A 107 -10.12 -9.34 12.63
CA SER A 107 -11.34 -8.90 13.30
C SER A 107 -12.15 -7.89 12.47
N GLU A 108 -11.57 -7.32 11.41
CA GLU A 108 -12.19 -6.26 10.63
C GLU A 108 -12.92 -6.81 9.41
N LYS A 109 -14.20 -6.48 9.28
CA LYS A 109 -15.09 -7.04 8.24
C LYS A 109 -14.94 -6.43 6.85
N PHE A 110 -14.11 -5.41 6.66
CA PHE A 110 -13.98 -4.77 5.36
C PHE A 110 -12.84 -5.38 4.54
N ASN A 111 -13.05 -5.51 3.23
CA ASN A 111 -12.03 -6.00 2.32
C ASN A 111 -11.23 -4.83 1.77
N LEU A 112 -9.92 -4.87 1.95
CA LEU A 112 -9.02 -3.91 1.34
C LEU A 112 -8.91 -4.19 -0.18
N SER A 113 -9.00 -3.15 -1.01
CA SER A 113 -8.76 -3.25 -2.46
C SER A 113 -7.46 -2.55 -2.83
N ILE A 114 -6.81 -2.97 -3.92
CA ILE A 114 -5.55 -2.38 -4.35
C ILE A 114 -5.70 -0.91 -4.73
N GLU A 115 -6.84 -0.51 -5.29
CA GLU A 115 -7.15 0.89 -5.59
C GLU A 115 -7.20 1.72 -4.31
N THR A 116 -7.80 1.16 -3.25
CA THR A 116 -7.90 1.84 -1.94
C THR A 116 -6.52 2.11 -1.34
N VAL A 117 -5.61 1.14 -1.45
CA VAL A 117 -4.20 1.29 -1.04
C VAL A 117 -3.53 2.43 -1.80
N TYR A 118 -3.72 2.48 -3.11
CA TYR A 118 -3.10 3.49 -3.96
C TYR A 118 -3.67 4.91 -3.75
N ASP A 119 -4.98 5.01 -3.50
CA ASP A 119 -5.65 6.28 -3.22
C ASP A 119 -5.11 6.94 -1.93
N HIS A 120 -4.67 6.11 -0.96
CA HIS A 120 -4.12 6.53 0.33
C HIS A 120 -2.58 6.37 0.43
N ARG A 121 -1.87 6.22 -0.70
CA ARG A 121 -0.41 6.01 -0.71
C ARG A 121 0.39 7.10 0.02
N THR A 122 -0.09 8.34 -0.02
CA THR A 122 0.59 9.46 0.65
C THR A 122 0.53 9.31 2.17
N THR A 123 -0.62 8.92 2.72
CA THR A 123 -0.78 8.65 4.16
C THR A 123 0.06 7.43 4.56
N LEU A 124 0.08 6.38 3.72
CA LEU A 124 0.95 5.22 3.91
C LEU A 124 2.43 5.60 3.98
N TYR A 125 2.92 6.53 3.16
CA TYR A 125 4.31 6.98 3.25
C TYR A 125 4.66 7.65 4.57
N GLN A 126 3.66 8.25 5.23
CA GLN A 126 3.86 8.94 6.51
C GLN A 126 3.80 7.99 7.68
N GLU A 127 2.93 6.98 7.65
CA GLU A 127 2.68 6.09 8.79
C GLU A 127 3.38 4.74 8.73
N MET A 128 3.62 4.19 7.53
CA MET A 128 4.16 2.85 7.40
C MET A 128 5.63 2.77 7.79
N GLU A 129 6.00 1.81 8.63
CA GLU A 129 7.40 1.40 8.79
C GLU A 129 7.74 0.31 7.77
N PRO A 130 8.37 0.67 6.62
CA PRO A 130 8.46 -0.23 5.47
C PRO A 130 9.32 -1.46 5.74
N SER A 131 10.36 -1.36 6.58
CA SER A 131 11.20 -2.51 6.92
C SER A 131 10.46 -3.53 7.80
N LEU A 132 9.74 -3.04 8.82
CA LEU A 132 8.88 -3.90 9.64
C LEU A 132 7.77 -4.54 8.79
N MET A 133 7.16 -3.76 7.90
CA MET A 133 6.15 -4.25 6.98
C MET A 133 6.71 -5.35 6.06
N ALA A 134 7.90 -5.15 5.50
CA ALA A 134 8.56 -6.14 4.65
C ALA A 134 8.80 -7.45 5.40
N ASP A 135 9.26 -7.39 6.65
CA ASP A 135 9.45 -8.59 7.50
C ASP A 135 8.13 -9.35 7.68
N ILE A 136 7.05 -8.66 8.04
CA ILE A 136 5.74 -9.29 8.22
C ILE A 136 5.25 -9.92 6.90
N LEU A 137 5.41 -9.22 5.77
CA LEU A 137 4.99 -9.75 4.47
C LEU A 137 5.84 -10.93 4.01
N LEU A 138 7.13 -10.96 4.36
CA LEU A 138 7.99 -12.14 4.17
C LEU A 138 7.45 -13.32 4.98
N GLU A 139 7.14 -13.15 6.27
CA GLU A 139 6.57 -14.21 7.11
C GLU A 139 5.21 -14.70 6.61
N LYS A 140 4.39 -13.81 6.04
CA LYS A 140 3.09 -14.16 5.46
C LYS A 140 3.16 -14.79 4.07
N LEU A 141 4.38 -15.08 3.60
CA LEU A 141 4.66 -15.64 2.28
C LEU A 141 4.02 -14.79 1.17
N VAL A 142 3.99 -13.47 1.38
CA VAL A 142 3.59 -12.49 0.36
C VAL A 142 4.82 -12.07 -0.43
N LEU A 143 5.92 -11.83 0.27
CA LEU A 143 7.22 -11.56 -0.34
C LEU A 143 8.10 -12.80 -0.29
N ASN A 144 8.95 -12.97 -1.29
CA ASN A 144 10.13 -13.82 -1.22
C ASN A 144 11.36 -13.02 -0.71
N ILE A 145 12.49 -13.71 -0.54
CA ILE A 145 13.72 -13.13 0.01
C ILE A 145 14.28 -12.02 -0.89
N ASP A 146 14.22 -12.18 -2.21
CA ASP A 146 14.80 -11.23 -3.16
C ASP A 146 13.95 -9.96 -3.27
N GLU A 147 12.62 -10.10 -3.13
CA GLU A 147 11.68 -8.99 -3.00
C GLU A 147 11.88 -8.24 -1.68
N HIS A 148 12.06 -8.95 -0.56
CA HIS A 148 12.40 -8.36 0.73
C HIS A 148 13.71 -7.57 0.66
N ASP A 149 14.75 -8.15 0.08
CA ASP A 149 16.04 -7.47 -0.12
C ASP A 149 15.94 -6.29 -1.08
N THR A 150 14.99 -6.29 -2.01
CA THR A 150 14.73 -5.13 -2.87
C THR A 150 14.20 -3.95 -2.07
N VAL A 151 13.30 -4.20 -1.11
CA VAL A 151 12.86 -3.16 -0.16
C VAL A 151 14.02 -2.72 0.74
N GLU A 152 14.80 -3.65 1.28
CA GLU A 152 15.88 -3.30 2.20
C GLU A 152 17.07 -2.57 1.56
N ARG A 153 17.29 -2.73 0.25
CA ARG A 153 18.33 -2.01 -0.50
C ARG A 153 17.98 -0.55 -0.78
N ALA A 154 16.71 -0.18 -0.74
CA ALA A 154 16.32 1.22 -0.90
C ALA A 154 16.84 2.07 0.26
N VAL A 155 17.31 3.28 -0.06
CA VAL A 155 18.09 4.10 0.87
C VAL A 155 17.17 4.89 1.80
N THR A 156 16.12 5.49 1.23
CA THR A 156 15.20 6.34 1.99
C THR A 156 13.94 5.58 2.37
N ARG A 157 13.32 5.96 3.50
CA ARG A 157 12.01 5.40 3.92
C ARG A 157 10.96 5.51 2.81
N LYS A 158 10.96 6.63 2.06
CA LYS A 158 10.04 6.84 0.93
C LYS A 158 10.28 5.83 -0.19
N GLU A 159 11.52 5.63 -0.61
CA GLU A 159 11.86 4.63 -1.64
C GLU A 159 11.51 3.21 -1.18
N LYS A 160 11.75 2.88 0.11
CA LYS A 160 11.34 1.59 0.68
C LYS A 160 9.82 1.42 0.61
N CYS A 161 9.05 2.44 0.97
CA CYS A 161 7.60 2.42 0.85
C CYS A 161 7.13 2.26 -0.61
N GLU A 162 7.74 2.98 -1.54
CA GLU A 162 7.43 2.88 -2.98
C GLU A 162 7.68 1.47 -3.52
N ALA A 163 8.85 0.89 -3.21
CA ALA A 163 9.19 -0.47 -3.58
C ALA A 163 8.19 -1.48 -3.00
N LEU A 164 7.82 -1.32 -1.72
CA LEU A 164 6.89 -2.21 -1.06
C LEU A 164 5.48 -2.12 -1.64
N LEU A 165 4.96 -0.92 -1.92
CA LEU A 165 3.64 -0.76 -2.53
C LEU A 165 3.58 -1.32 -3.96
N LEU A 166 4.68 -1.22 -4.72
CA LEU A 166 4.78 -1.83 -6.05
C LEU A 166 4.73 -3.37 -5.98
N LEU A 167 5.41 -3.96 -4.99
CA LEU A 167 5.36 -5.41 -4.74
C LEU A 167 3.96 -5.86 -4.32
N VAL A 168 3.29 -5.12 -3.44
CA VAL A 168 1.90 -5.39 -3.04
C VAL A 168 0.94 -5.35 -4.23
N GLN A 169 1.14 -4.42 -5.17
CA GLN A 169 0.36 -4.36 -6.41
C GLN A 169 0.58 -5.58 -7.30
N THR A 170 1.81 -6.08 -7.36
CA THR A 170 2.16 -7.30 -8.11
C THR A 170 1.51 -8.53 -7.47
N HIS A 171 1.42 -8.55 -6.14
CA HIS A 171 0.81 -9.60 -5.33
C HIS A 171 -0.64 -9.32 -4.93
N LYS A 172 -1.46 -8.80 -5.86
CA LYS A 172 -2.84 -8.36 -5.60
C LYS A 172 -3.75 -9.39 -4.90
N ASP A 173 -3.52 -10.68 -5.14
CA ASP A 173 -4.30 -11.77 -4.53
C ASP A 173 -4.03 -11.92 -3.03
N ASN A 174 -2.94 -11.33 -2.53
CA ASN A 174 -2.54 -11.30 -1.13
C ASN A 174 -2.92 -10.00 -0.41
N ILE A 175 -3.81 -9.16 -0.98
CA ILE A 175 -4.16 -7.86 -0.41
C ILE A 175 -4.70 -7.93 1.02
N GLN A 176 -5.38 -9.02 1.40
CA GLN A 176 -5.85 -9.19 2.79
C GLN A 176 -4.72 -9.50 3.77
N LYS A 177 -3.65 -10.18 3.32
CA LYS A 177 -2.44 -10.34 4.14
C LYS A 177 -1.71 -9.01 4.29
N PHE A 178 -1.76 -8.14 3.28
CA PHE A 178 -1.24 -6.78 3.40
C PHE A 178 -2.04 -5.93 4.39
N LYS A 179 -3.38 -6.00 4.37
CA LYS A 179 -4.25 -5.37 5.38
C LYS A 179 -3.87 -5.80 6.80
N LEU A 180 -3.68 -7.10 7.00
CA LEU A 180 -3.24 -7.62 8.30
C LEU A 180 -1.85 -7.10 8.70
N ALA A 181 -0.94 -6.98 7.75
CA ALA A 181 0.39 -6.43 7.99
C ALA A 181 0.35 -4.94 8.37
N LEU A 182 -0.51 -4.13 7.72
CA LEU A 182 -0.79 -2.74 8.11
C LEU A 182 -1.23 -2.62 9.57
N LYS A 183 -2.12 -3.52 10.01
CA LYS A 183 -2.57 -3.57 11.40
C LYS A 183 -1.42 -3.88 12.36
N LYS A 184 -0.58 -4.86 12.03
CA LYS A 184 0.59 -5.24 12.85
C LYS A 184 1.66 -4.14 12.92
N CYS A 185 1.80 -3.34 11.88
CA CYS A 185 2.66 -2.16 11.87
C CYS A 185 2.08 -0.95 12.60
N GLY A 186 0.86 -1.06 13.16
CA GLY A 186 0.22 0.04 13.87
C GLY A 186 -0.41 1.12 12.96
N CYS A 187 -0.57 0.87 11.66
CA CYS A 187 -1.18 1.80 10.70
C CYS A 187 -2.73 1.84 10.81
N SER A 188 -3.25 1.93 12.04
CA SER A 188 -4.68 1.82 12.32
C SER A 188 -5.46 3.03 11.78
N SER A 189 -4.90 4.24 11.85
CA SER A 189 -5.51 5.46 11.30
C SER A 189 -5.70 5.38 9.80
N VAL A 190 -4.68 4.92 9.06
CA VAL A 190 -4.83 4.68 7.62
C VAL A 190 -5.88 3.61 7.34
N LEU A 191 -5.95 2.53 8.12
CA LEU A 191 -6.98 1.50 7.93
C LEU A 191 -8.39 2.06 8.19
N ASP A 192 -8.57 2.92 9.18
CA ASP A 192 -9.83 3.60 9.45
C ASP A 192 -10.21 4.55 8.29
N GLU A 193 -9.27 5.34 7.76
CA GLU A 193 -9.49 6.16 6.56
C GLU A 193 -9.87 5.31 5.35
N MET A 194 -9.19 4.19 5.14
CA MET A 194 -9.49 3.26 4.04
C MET A 194 -10.84 2.56 4.19
N LYS A 195 -11.27 2.33 5.45
CA LYS A 195 -12.55 1.74 5.81
C LYS A 195 -13.69 2.73 5.60
N GLU A 196 -13.45 4.03 5.72
CA GLU A 196 -14.38 5.08 5.34
C GLU A 196 -14.58 5.15 3.81
N LYS A 197 -15.03 4.05 3.20
CA LYS A 197 -15.70 4.08 1.89
C LYS A 197 -17.18 4.25 2.12
N MET A 198 -17.67 5.42 1.70
CA MET A 198 -19.03 5.86 1.39
C MET A 198 -20.20 5.15 2.11
N PRO A 199 -21.12 5.90 2.76
CA PRO A 199 -22.41 5.32 3.09
C PRO A 199 -23.08 4.86 1.79
N GLU A 200 -23.43 3.58 1.70
CA GLU A 200 -24.43 3.12 0.74
C GLU A 200 -25.72 3.87 1.06
N ILE A 201 -26.15 4.80 0.21
CA ILE A 201 -27.47 5.41 0.38
C ILE A 201 -28.26 5.30 -0.93
N PRO A 202 -29.32 4.46 -0.95
CA PRO A 202 -30.40 4.63 -1.89
C PRO A 202 -31.17 5.90 -1.51
N GLY A 203 -31.21 6.88 -2.40
CA GLY A 203 -32.10 8.04 -2.25
C GLY A 203 -31.44 9.36 -2.65
N MET A 204 -32.09 10.05 -3.58
CA MET A 204 -31.81 11.41 -4.03
C MET A 204 -31.38 12.36 -2.90
N PHE A 205 -30.22 12.99 -3.05
CA PHE A 205 -29.90 14.24 -2.35
C PHE A 205 -30.17 15.43 -3.28
N PRO A 206 -30.99 16.41 -2.87
CA PRO A 206 -31.36 17.54 -3.71
C PRO A 206 -30.39 18.71 -3.49
N SER A 207 -29.28 18.73 -4.22
CA SER A 207 -28.62 19.99 -4.65
C SER A 207 -27.63 19.62 -5.75
N ALA A 208 -28.01 19.84 -7.01
CA ALA A 208 -27.16 19.58 -8.15
C ALA A 208 -26.16 20.73 -8.28
N MET A 209 -25.03 20.64 -7.57
CA MET A 209 -23.95 21.60 -7.73
C MET A 209 -23.16 21.27 -9.01
N VAL A 210 -23.37 22.06 -10.06
CA VAL A 210 -22.67 21.88 -11.34
C VAL A 210 -21.33 22.62 -11.29
N LEU A 211 -20.23 21.88 -11.46
CA LEU A 211 -18.86 22.40 -11.43
C LEU A 211 -18.27 22.51 -12.85
N SER A 212 -17.91 23.69 -13.30
CA SER A 212 -17.20 23.87 -14.58
C SER A 212 -15.71 24.13 -14.33
N ILE A 213 -14.81 23.27 -14.83
CA ILE A 213 -13.35 23.45 -14.70
C ILE A 213 -12.75 23.72 -16.08
N GLU A 214 -12.60 24.99 -16.42
CA GLU A 214 -11.97 25.38 -17.67
C GLU A 214 -10.44 25.44 -17.49
N ILE A 215 -9.72 24.62 -18.26
CA ILE A 215 -8.24 24.58 -18.22
C ILE A 215 -7.71 25.36 -19.42
N PHE A 216 -6.93 26.40 -19.19
CA PHE A 216 -6.28 27.19 -20.23
C PHE A 216 -4.76 27.00 -20.19
N SER A 217 -4.15 27.02 -21.36
CA SER A 217 -2.71 27.22 -21.49
C SER A 217 -2.49 28.39 -22.43
N SER A 218 -1.71 29.38 -22.00
CA SER A 218 -1.28 30.48 -22.85
C SER A 218 -0.21 30.07 -23.88
N LYS A 219 0.35 28.86 -23.75
CA LYS A 219 1.47 28.37 -24.56
C LYS A 219 1.11 27.20 -25.48
N ILE A 220 0.04 26.47 -25.19
CA ILE A 220 -0.33 25.25 -25.93
C ILE A 220 -1.83 25.26 -26.22
N ASP A 221 -2.20 25.05 -27.49
CA ASP A 221 -3.60 24.84 -27.85
C ASP A 221 -4.06 23.47 -27.34
N LEU A 222 -4.82 23.48 -26.24
CA LEU A 222 -5.34 22.26 -25.61
C LEU A 222 -6.69 21.80 -26.20
N LYS A 223 -7.25 22.46 -27.22
CA LYS A 223 -8.61 22.18 -27.70
C LYS A 223 -8.84 20.73 -28.13
N GLU A 224 -7.95 20.17 -28.97
CA GLU A 224 -8.08 18.78 -29.43
C GLU A 224 -7.97 17.80 -28.26
N LYS A 225 -7.10 18.12 -27.30
CA LYS A 225 -6.87 17.31 -26.10
C LYS A 225 -8.03 17.37 -25.12
N GLN A 226 -8.67 18.54 -24.95
CA GLN A 226 -9.89 18.69 -24.16
C GLN A 226 -11.03 17.85 -24.74
N GLN A 227 -11.20 17.82 -26.06
CA GLN A 227 -12.21 16.97 -26.69
C GLN A 227 -11.96 15.47 -26.47
N GLU A 228 -10.70 15.06 -26.46
CA GLU A 228 -10.29 13.69 -26.14
C GLU A 228 -10.66 13.32 -24.69
N ILE A 229 -10.37 14.20 -23.72
CA ILE A 229 -10.75 14.03 -22.30
C ILE A 229 -12.26 13.88 -22.16
N VAL A 230 -13.02 14.76 -22.81
CA VAL A 230 -14.48 14.76 -22.74
C VAL A 230 -15.06 13.47 -23.29
N LYS A 231 -14.56 13.00 -24.43
CA LYS A 231 -14.95 11.69 -24.98
C LYS A 231 -14.61 10.57 -24.02
N PHE A 232 -13.42 10.59 -23.44
CA PHE A 232 -12.95 9.56 -22.52
C PHE A 232 -13.72 9.52 -21.20
N LEU A 233 -14.02 10.67 -20.60
CA LEU A 233 -14.85 10.77 -19.39
C LEU A 233 -16.27 10.26 -19.62
N ASN A 234 -16.85 10.53 -20.79
CA ASN A 234 -18.20 10.08 -21.09
C ASN A 234 -18.25 8.58 -21.43
N SER A 235 -17.21 7.99 -22.00
CA SER A 235 -17.15 6.57 -22.37
C SER A 235 -16.63 5.66 -21.24
N ASP A 236 -15.68 6.11 -20.44
CA ASP A 236 -15.00 5.30 -19.42
C ASP A 236 -15.72 5.38 -18.06
N SER A 237 -16.33 4.27 -17.65
CA SER A 237 -17.00 4.14 -16.35
C SER A 237 -16.02 4.02 -15.18
N THR A 238 -14.81 3.50 -15.40
CA THR A 238 -13.78 3.32 -14.38
C THR A 238 -13.18 4.66 -13.96
N LEU A 239 -12.93 5.55 -14.92
CA LEU A 239 -12.47 6.91 -14.65
C LEU A 239 -13.54 7.71 -13.88
N ARG A 240 -14.79 7.67 -14.34
CA ARG A 240 -15.89 8.35 -13.63
C ARG A 240 -16.00 7.84 -12.20
N SER A 241 -15.88 6.53 -11.98
CA SER A 241 -15.88 5.95 -10.64
C SER A 241 -14.71 6.45 -9.79
N ARG A 242 -13.51 6.56 -10.37
CA ARG A 242 -12.32 7.08 -9.67
C ARG A 242 -12.45 8.56 -9.29
N ILE A 243 -12.92 9.41 -10.20
CA ILE A 243 -13.25 10.82 -9.90
C ILE A 243 -14.33 10.88 -8.82
N SER A 244 -15.34 10.01 -8.91
CA SER A 244 -16.43 10.01 -7.94
C SER A 244 -15.99 9.63 -6.54
N ARG A 245 -15.08 8.67 -6.42
CA ARG A 245 -14.46 8.31 -5.15
C ARG A 245 -13.58 9.42 -4.60
N PHE A 246 -12.81 10.08 -5.46
CA PHE A 246 -11.91 11.15 -5.04
C PHE A 246 -12.67 12.40 -4.56
N LEU A 247 -13.70 12.83 -5.30
CA LEU A 247 -14.44 14.06 -5.03
C LEU A 247 -15.63 13.86 -4.09
N HIS A 248 -16.07 12.63 -3.87
CA HIS A 248 -17.38 12.33 -3.28
C HIS A 248 -18.52 12.96 -4.12
N MET A 249 -18.33 13.04 -5.44
CA MET A 249 -19.30 13.60 -6.39
C MET A 249 -19.38 12.74 -7.65
N ARG A 250 -20.58 12.36 -8.08
CA ARG A 250 -20.76 11.61 -9.32
C ARG A 250 -20.49 12.47 -10.54
N VAL A 251 -19.71 11.99 -11.50
CA VAL A 251 -19.58 12.62 -12.82
C VAL A 251 -20.77 12.21 -13.69
N ASP A 252 -21.70 13.14 -13.94
CA ASP A 252 -22.88 12.89 -14.75
C ASP A 252 -22.56 12.96 -16.25
N LYS A 253 -21.82 13.99 -16.67
CA LYS A 253 -21.35 14.17 -18.05
C LYS A 253 -20.16 15.14 -18.10
N ALA A 254 -19.37 15.05 -19.16
CA ALA A 254 -18.37 16.03 -19.51
C ALA A 254 -18.72 16.73 -20.83
N GLU A 255 -18.43 18.02 -20.96
CA GLU A 255 -18.64 18.81 -22.19
C GLU A 255 -17.34 19.50 -22.63
N SER A 256 -17.27 19.95 -23.88
CA SER A 256 -16.12 20.67 -24.46
C SER A 256 -16.48 22.15 -24.68
N PRO A 257 -15.66 23.13 -24.24
CA PRO A 257 -14.39 23.02 -23.50
C PRO A 257 -14.58 22.27 -22.18
N LEU A 258 -13.53 21.62 -21.65
CA LEU A 258 -13.65 20.64 -20.55
C LEU A 258 -14.51 21.19 -19.41
N VAL A 259 -15.72 20.68 -19.25
CA VAL A 259 -16.67 21.06 -18.19
C VAL A 259 -17.19 19.78 -17.56
N LEU A 260 -17.11 19.64 -16.23
CA LEU A 260 -17.47 18.42 -15.50
C LEU A 260 -18.79 18.59 -14.76
N HIS A 261 -19.89 18.08 -15.28
CA HIS A 261 -21.13 18.08 -14.53
C HIS A 261 -21.03 17.05 -13.40
N LEU A 262 -20.91 17.55 -12.17
CA LEU A 262 -20.80 16.75 -10.96
C LEU A 262 -22.12 16.80 -10.17
N THR A 263 -22.47 15.72 -9.50
CA THR A 263 -23.54 15.68 -8.50
C THR A 263 -22.96 15.26 -7.17
N SER A 264 -23.20 16.06 -6.13
CA SER A 264 -22.73 15.73 -4.78
C SER A 264 -23.29 14.39 -4.29
N LEU A 265 -22.42 13.53 -3.76
CA LEU A 265 -22.80 12.25 -3.12
C LEU A 265 -22.84 12.35 -1.60
N THR A 266 -22.35 13.45 -1.02
CA THR A 266 -22.34 13.68 0.44
C THR A 266 -22.58 15.15 0.75
N GLU A 267 -23.19 15.49 1.89
CA GLU A 267 -23.44 16.89 2.29
C GLU A 267 -22.17 17.75 2.31
N LYS A 268 -21.01 17.13 2.55
CA LYS A 268 -19.70 17.81 2.64
C LYS A 268 -18.91 17.81 1.34
N ALA A 269 -19.35 17.14 0.27
CA ALA A 269 -18.53 17.00 -0.95
C ALA A 269 -18.26 18.37 -1.59
N SER A 270 -19.31 19.19 -1.70
CA SER A 270 -19.22 20.56 -2.20
C SER A 270 -18.28 21.43 -1.35
N GLN A 271 -18.40 21.35 -0.01
CA GLN A 271 -17.53 22.11 0.91
C GLN A 271 -16.06 21.66 0.82
N ARG A 272 -15.83 20.35 0.66
CA ARG A 272 -14.48 19.77 0.50
C ARG A 272 -13.84 20.20 -0.82
N LEU A 273 -14.62 20.25 -1.88
CA LEU A 273 -14.15 20.74 -3.17
C LEU A 273 -13.82 22.24 -3.10
N LEU A 274 -14.61 23.01 -2.35
CA LEU A 274 -14.49 24.46 -2.17
C LEU A 274 -13.54 24.92 -1.06
N SER A 275 -12.92 24.00 -0.30
CA SER A 275 -12.12 24.39 0.86
C SER A 275 -10.92 25.26 0.46
N ASP A 276 -10.60 26.25 1.29
CA ASP A 276 -9.67 27.40 1.09
C ASP A 276 -8.22 27.14 0.61
N ASN A 277 -7.85 25.91 0.22
CA ASN A 277 -6.46 25.55 -0.12
C ASN A 277 -6.27 24.99 -1.53
N ASP A 278 -7.30 24.97 -2.40
CA ASP A 278 -7.28 24.52 -3.80
C ASP A 278 -6.73 23.10 -4.08
N HIS A 279 -6.31 22.38 -3.02
CA HIS A 279 -5.54 21.14 -3.12
C HIS A 279 -6.34 20.02 -3.78
N VAL A 280 -7.66 19.98 -3.52
CA VAL A 280 -8.57 19.00 -4.10
C VAL A 280 -8.72 19.24 -5.60
N ILE A 281 -8.85 20.50 -6.02
CA ILE A 281 -8.97 20.87 -7.43
C ILE A 281 -7.64 20.61 -8.17
N GLN A 282 -6.51 21.01 -7.59
CA GLN A 282 -5.18 20.72 -8.15
C GLN A 282 -4.94 19.21 -8.32
N LYS A 283 -5.35 18.39 -7.34
CA LYS A 283 -5.19 16.93 -7.40
C LYS A 283 -6.15 16.29 -8.40
N LEU A 284 -7.38 16.82 -8.57
CA LEU A 284 -8.29 16.40 -9.63
C LEU A 284 -7.70 16.68 -11.00
N ILE A 285 -7.15 17.89 -11.20
CA ILE A 285 -6.53 18.29 -12.47
C ILE A 285 -5.31 17.42 -12.77
N LYS A 286 -4.45 17.21 -11.78
CA LYS A 286 -3.32 16.29 -11.93
C LYS A 286 -3.78 14.89 -12.33
N MET A 287 -4.85 14.38 -11.72
CA MET A 287 -5.40 13.06 -12.07
C MET A 287 -5.93 13.02 -13.51
N LEU A 288 -6.58 14.09 -13.99
CA LEU A 288 -7.03 14.18 -15.38
C LEU A 288 -5.84 14.25 -16.35
N LEU A 289 -4.80 15.03 -16.02
CA LEU A 289 -3.60 15.19 -16.85
C LEU A 289 -2.73 13.92 -16.90
N ASP A 290 -2.50 13.27 -15.75
CA ASP A 290 -1.70 12.04 -15.65
C ASP A 290 -2.27 10.93 -16.54
N MET A 291 -3.60 10.83 -16.66
CA MET A 291 -4.22 9.79 -17.48
C MET A 291 -4.19 10.06 -18.98
N MET A 292 -3.93 11.30 -19.39
CA MET A 292 -3.78 11.63 -20.81
C MET A 292 -2.41 11.26 -21.37
N ASN A 293 -1.53 10.68 -20.54
CA ASN A 293 -0.14 10.43 -20.89
C ASN A 293 0.57 11.71 -21.39
N ILE A 294 0.08 12.89 -20.94
CA ILE A 294 0.80 14.15 -21.03
C ILE A 294 1.93 14.03 -20.02
N THR A 295 2.95 13.28 -20.45
CA THR A 295 4.17 13.02 -19.71
C THR A 295 4.77 14.37 -19.39
N ILE A 296 4.90 14.70 -18.11
CA ILE A 296 5.94 15.46 -17.39
C ILE A 296 6.67 16.63 -18.10
N SER A 297 6.92 16.63 -19.41
CA SER A 297 7.47 17.75 -20.18
C SER A 297 6.65 19.03 -20.06
N LEU A 298 5.38 18.94 -19.65
CA LEU A 298 4.56 20.10 -19.30
C LEU A 298 4.49 20.41 -17.80
N TYR A 299 4.87 19.50 -16.90
CA TYR A 299 4.89 19.74 -15.46
C TYR A 299 6.14 20.53 -15.03
N GLU A 300 7.21 20.48 -15.82
CA GLU A 300 8.34 21.42 -15.67
C GLU A 300 8.05 22.79 -16.30
N GLU A 301 7.13 22.87 -17.27
CA GLU A 301 6.60 24.12 -17.84
C GLU A 301 5.31 24.63 -17.16
N SER A 302 4.75 23.88 -16.19
CA SER A 302 3.42 24.08 -15.57
C SER A 302 3.35 25.25 -14.59
N LYS A 303 4.37 26.11 -14.53
CA LYS A 303 4.24 27.44 -13.94
C LYS A 303 3.40 28.40 -14.81
N SER A 304 2.82 27.93 -15.91
CA SER A 304 2.10 28.75 -16.90
C SER A 304 0.74 28.19 -17.38
N LEU A 305 0.13 27.27 -16.63
CA LEU A 305 -1.26 26.85 -16.84
C LEU A 305 -2.18 27.71 -15.99
N GLU A 306 -3.13 28.39 -16.62
CA GLU A 306 -4.18 29.17 -15.94
C GLU A 306 -5.44 28.30 -15.88
N ILE A 307 -5.97 28.11 -14.68
CA ILE A 307 -7.11 27.23 -14.45
C ILE A 307 -8.25 28.07 -13.91
N HIS A 308 -9.31 28.21 -14.70
CA HIS A 308 -10.52 28.89 -14.27
C HIS A 308 -11.53 27.86 -13.79
N VAL A 309 -11.90 27.95 -12.52
CA VAL A 309 -12.92 27.08 -11.92
C VAL A 309 -14.16 27.93 -11.68
N THR A 310 -15.23 27.63 -12.42
CA THR A 310 -16.54 28.26 -12.22
C THR A 310 -17.48 27.29 -11.54
N ILE A 311 -18.11 27.73 -10.47
CA ILE A 311 -18.95 26.88 -9.63
C ILE A 311 -20.37 27.44 -9.69
N THR A 312 -21.30 26.63 -10.16
CA THR A 312 -22.72 27.02 -10.28
C THR A 312 -23.56 26.11 -9.40
N GLU A 313 -24.07 26.67 -8.30
CA GLU A 313 -25.13 26.01 -7.54
C GLU A 313 -26.43 26.08 -8.33
N SER A 314 -27.11 24.95 -8.51
CA SER A 314 -28.50 24.94 -8.97
C SER A 314 -29.44 25.30 -7.79
N THR A 315 -29.24 26.44 -7.16
CA THR A 315 -30.27 27.03 -6.32
C THR A 315 -31.17 27.87 -7.23
N SER A 316 -32.45 27.94 -6.90
CA SER A 316 -33.44 28.76 -7.60
C SER A 316 -33.11 30.27 -7.62
N ASP A 317 -31.95 30.70 -7.10
CA ASP A 317 -31.46 32.06 -7.13
C ASP A 317 -29.97 32.08 -7.50
N SER A 318 -29.68 32.75 -8.61
CA SER A 318 -28.37 32.85 -9.23
C SER A 318 -27.38 33.66 -8.39
N ASN A 319 -26.43 33.01 -7.73
CA ASN A 319 -25.18 33.63 -7.31
C ASN A 319 -24.00 32.96 -8.03
N LYS A 320 -23.45 33.65 -9.03
CA LYS A 320 -22.20 33.24 -9.69
C LYS A 320 -21.03 33.78 -8.87
N GLN A 321 -20.29 32.89 -8.21
CA GLN A 321 -18.94 33.22 -7.75
C GLN A 321 -17.95 32.65 -8.76
N GLY A 322 -17.27 33.54 -9.50
CA GLY A 322 -16.11 33.19 -10.30
C GLY A 322 -14.86 33.29 -9.42
N LEU A 323 -14.12 32.19 -9.28
CA LEU A 323 -12.80 32.20 -8.67
C LEU A 323 -11.76 32.23 -9.79
N HIS A 324 -10.86 33.20 -9.70
CA HIS A 324 -9.70 33.35 -10.57
C HIS A 324 -8.47 32.82 -9.80
N PHE A 325 -7.77 31.84 -10.37
CA PHE A 325 -6.58 31.21 -9.78
C PHE A 325 -5.38 31.31 -10.70
#